data_AF-W4HEP5-F1
#
_entry.id   AF-W4HEP5-F1
#
_cell.length_a   1.000
_cell.length_b   1.000
_cell.length_c   1.000
_cell.angle_alpha   90.00
_cell.angle_beta   90.00
_cell.angle_gamma   90.00
#
_symmetry.space_group_name_H-M   'P 1'
#
loop_
_entity.id
_entity.type
_entity.pdbx_description
1 polymer ?
#
loop_
_entity_poly.entity_id
_entity_poly.type
_entity_poly.pdbx_seq_one_letter_code
_entity_poly.pdbx_strand_id
1 'polypeptide(L)'
;MPVTKITTKNFMKAAAELKAAKSRAVYDRDGSQKLEAATSTYEVLHHDILGGLQARLAKVHGTAKTHVLAAEDVISLAEEAEIDLERRGVPQQRRIGTELIHSPGGSHITANSYRGMVRTTEVHLKRVTDGWRLISAQKVMYHPGQKGVHQYIISPEAHADILAKANRNIVVRDAA
;
A
#
# COMPACT_ATOMS: atom_id res chain seq x y z
N MET A 1 11.57 -17.90 2.35
CA MET A 1 10.12 -17.90 2.62
C MET A 1 9.38 -17.50 1.36
N PRO A 2 8.19 -18.05 1.04
CA PRO A 2 7.45 -17.66 -0.15
C PRO A 2 6.98 -16.21 -0.03
N VAL A 3 7.13 -15.46 -1.13
CA VAL A 3 6.71 -14.06 -1.28
C VAL A 3 5.21 -14.03 -1.59
N THR A 4 4.43 -13.27 -0.81
CA THR A 4 2.97 -13.19 -1.00
C THR A 4 2.63 -12.05 -1.96
N LYS A 5 1.77 -12.30 -2.94
CA LYS A 5 1.29 -11.27 -3.88
C LYS A 5 0.31 -10.34 -3.16
N ILE A 6 0.49 -9.02 -3.31
CA ILE A 6 -0.44 -8.02 -2.74
C ILE A 6 -1.22 -7.35 -3.86
N THR A 7 -0.55 -6.89 -4.91
CA THR A 7 -1.22 -6.35 -6.09
C THR A 7 -0.63 -6.95 -7.35
N THR A 8 -1.42 -6.98 -8.42
CA THR A 8 -0.97 -7.41 -9.75
C THR A 8 -1.45 -6.43 -10.79
N LYS A 9 -0.85 -6.45 -11.98
CA LYS A 9 -1.23 -5.57 -13.08
C LYS A 9 -2.69 -5.80 -13.47
N ASN A 10 -3.13 -7.07 -13.41
CA ASN A 10 -4.51 -7.45 -13.67
C ASN A 10 -5.46 -6.94 -12.58
N PHE A 11 -5.06 -7.04 -11.30
CA PHE A 11 -5.84 -6.49 -10.19
C PHE A 11 -6.00 -4.97 -10.29
N MET A 12 -4.90 -4.25 -10.53
CA MET A 12 -4.94 -2.79 -10.69
C MET A 12 -5.76 -2.37 -11.92
N LYS A 13 -5.66 -3.13 -13.02
CA LYS A 13 -6.47 -2.91 -14.22
C LYS A 13 -7.96 -3.14 -13.93
N ALA A 14 -8.31 -4.24 -13.26
CA ALA A 14 -9.68 -4.54 -12.88
C ALA A 14 -10.26 -3.47 -11.92
N ALA A 15 -9.45 -2.98 -10.97
CA ALA A 15 -9.84 -1.88 -10.09
C ALA A 15 -10.12 -0.57 -10.87
N ALA A 16 -9.28 -0.25 -11.85
CA ALA A 16 -9.48 0.91 -12.73
C ALA A 16 -10.71 0.75 -13.64
N GLU A 17 -10.91 -0.43 -14.21
CA GLU A 17 -12.08 -0.78 -15.03
C GLU A 17 -13.38 -0.71 -14.21
N LEU A 18 -13.37 -1.21 -12.97
CA LEU A 18 -14.48 -1.09 -12.03
C LEU A 18 -14.81 0.38 -11.72
N LYS A 19 -13.79 1.20 -11.44
CA LYS A 19 -13.96 2.64 -11.20
C LYS A 19 -14.58 3.34 -12.41
N ALA A 20 -14.08 3.04 -13.61
CA ALA A 20 -14.61 3.59 -14.86
C ALA A 20 -16.05 3.11 -15.13
N ALA A 21 -16.34 1.82 -14.92
CA ALA A 21 -17.67 1.26 -15.12
C ALA A 21 -18.69 1.86 -14.14
N LYS A 22 -18.33 2.05 -12.86
CA LYS A 22 -19.18 2.74 -11.86
C LYS A 22 -19.57 4.13 -12.31
N SER A 23 -18.64 4.88 -12.91
CA SER A 23 -18.94 6.22 -13.42
C SER A 23 -19.87 6.22 -14.64
N ARG A 24 -19.87 5.16 -15.45
CA ARG A 24 -20.67 5.03 -16.69
C ARG A 24 -22.05 4.44 -16.46
N ALA A 25 -22.19 3.51 -15.52
CA ALA A 25 -23.46 2.84 -15.18
C ALA A 25 -24.56 3.80 -14.72
N VAL A 26 -24.19 5.04 -14.35
CA VAL A 26 -25.15 6.10 -14.01
C VAL A 26 -26.00 6.51 -15.23
N TYR A 27 -25.57 6.22 -16.46
CA TYR A 27 -26.12 6.86 -17.67
C TYR A 27 -26.79 5.92 -18.71
N ASP A 28 -26.54 4.60 -18.73
CA ASP A 28 -27.24 3.67 -19.65
C ASP A 28 -27.24 2.19 -19.19
N ARG A 29 -28.08 1.36 -19.85
CA ARG A 29 -28.25 -0.08 -19.56
C ARG A 29 -27.03 -0.94 -19.94
N ASP A 30 -26.22 -0.49 -20.90
CA ASP A 30 -24.96 -1.14 -21.30
C ASP A 30 -23.87 -0.94 -20.22
N GLY A 31 -23.88 0.21 -19.55
CA GLY A 31 -23.05 0.57 -18.41
C GLY A 31 -23.31 -0.33 -17.21
N SER A 32 -24.56 -0.74 -16.96
CA SER A 32 -24.90 -1.71 -15.91
C SER A 32 -24.31 -3.10 -16.18
N GLN A 33 -24.37 -3.60 -17.42
CA GLN A 33 -23.75 -4.89 -17.78
C GLN A 33 -22.22 -4.84 -17.67
N LYS A 34 -21.61 -3.75 -18.12
CA LYS A 34 -20.16 -3.52 -17.98
C LYS A 34 -19.74 -3.40 -16.52
N LEU A 35 -20.57 -2.79 -15.66
CA LEU A 35 -20.33 -2.70 -14.23
C LEU A 35 -20.37 -4.08 -13.57
N GLU A 36 -21.37 -4.91 -13.89
CA GLU A 36 -21.47 -6.26 -13.35
C GLU A 36 -20.27 -7.12 -13.74
N ALA A 37 -19.87 -7.10 -15.01
CA ALA A 37 -18.69 -7.82 -15.50
C ALA A 37 -17.38 -7.34 -14.83
N ALA A 38 -17.21 -6.03 -14.68
CA ALA A 38 -16.04 -5.46 -14.00
C ALA A 38 -16.03 -5.79 -12.51
N THR A 39 -17.20 -5.79 -11.86
CA THR A 39 -17.35 -6.16 -10.44
C THR A 39 -16.98 -7.61 -10.23
N SER A 40 -17.54 -8.53 -11.02
CA SER A 40 -17.23 -9.96 -10.93
C SER A 40 -15.73 -10.24 -11.13
N THR A 41 -15.13 -9.62 -12.14
CA THR A 41 -13.68 -9.76 -12.40
C THR A 41 -12.84 -9.25 -11.23
N TYR A 42 -13.19 -8.10 -10.68
CA TYR A 42 -12.52 -7.53 -9.51
C TYR A 42 -12.65 -8.44 -8.29
N GLU A 43 -13.84 -8.94 -8.00
CA GLU A 43 -14.13 -9.81 -6.84
C GLU A 43 -13.31 -11.10 -6.87
N VAL A 44 -13.21 -11.76 -8.03
CA VAL A 44 -12.40 -12.98 -8.18
C VAL A 44 -10.93 -12.72 -7.88
N LEU A 45 -10.36 -11.67 -8.48
CA LEU A 45 -8.95 -11.31 -8.27
C LEU A 45 -8.69 -10.84 -6.84
N HIS A 46 -9.63 -10.10 -6.26
CA HIS A 46 -9.57 -9.63 -4.88
C HIS A 46 -9.59 -10.81 -3.91
N HIS A 47 -10.48 -11.78 -4.10
CA HIS A 47 -10.60 -12.95 -3.23
C HIS A 47 -9.31 -13.78 -3.17
N ASP A 48 -8.67 -14.05 -4.32
CA ASP A 48 -7.42 -14.83 -4.38
C ASP A 48 -6.27 -14.13 -3.66
N ILE A 49 -6.07 -12.84 -3.95
CA ILE A 49 -5.03 -12.01 -3.31
C ILE A 49 -5.25 -11.93 -1.80
N LEU A 50 -6.48 -11.62 -1.40
CA LEU A 50 -6.85 -11.39 -0.02
C LEU A 50 -6.75 -12.68 0.79
N GLY A 51 -7.16 -13.83 0.25
CA GLY A 51 -7.02 -15.13 0.90
C GLY A 51 -5.55 -15.48 1.18
N GLY A 52 -4.66 -15.30 0.20
CA GLY A 52 -3.23 -15.56 0.37
C GLY A 52 -2.56 -14.62 1.39
N LEU A 53 -2.96 -13.35 1.41
CA LEU A 53 -2.45 -12.34 2.32
C LEU A 53 -2.95 -12.53 3.75
N GLN A 54 -4.25 -12.78 3.92
CA GLN A 54 -4.86 -13.10 5.22
C GLN A 54 -4.19 -14.33 5.83
N ALA A 55 -3.97 -15.41 5.06
CA ALA A 55 -3.30 -16.59 5.56
C ALA A 55 -1.87 -16.31 6.04
N ARG A 56 -1.15 -15.40 5.36
CA ARG A 56 0.21 -15.00 5.78
C ARG A 56 0.20 -14.14 7.03
N LEU A 57 -0.68 -13.14 7.08
CA LEU A 57 -0.80 -12.23 8.22
C LEU A 57 -1.34 -12.96 9.46
N ALA A 58 -2.27 -13.90 9.31
CA ALA A 58 -2.77 -14.73 10.41
C ALA A 58 -1.64 -15.53 11.08
N LYS A 59 -0.69 -16.07 10.31
CA LYS A 59 0.50 -16.73 10.86
C LYS A 59 1.37 -15.77 11.68
N VAL A 60 1.49 -14.53 11.22
CA VAL A 60 2.25 -13.49 11.94
C VAL A 60 1.49 -13.07 13.19
N HIS A 61 0.19 -12.78 13.13
CA HIS A 61 -0.57 -12.28 14.27
C HIS A 61 -0.82 -13.34 15.35
N GLY A 62 -0.97 -14.61 14.97
CA GLY A 62 -1.46 -15.65 15.88
C GLY A 62 -2.88 -15.33 16.33
N THR A 63 -3.11 -15.24 17.65
CA THR A 63 -4.41 -14.91 18.24
C THR A 63 -4.68 -13.40 18.36
N ALA A 64 -3.73 -12.55 18.00
CA ALA A 64 -3.88 -11.10 18.10
C ALA A 64 -4.87 -10.59 17.04
N LYS A 65 -5.91 -9.87 17.48
CA LYS A 65 -6.93 -9.25 16.62
C LYS A 65 -6.95 -7.73 16.69
N THR A 66 -6.30 -7.15 17.70
CA THR A 66 -6.29 -5.71 17.96
C THR A 66 -4.91 -5.14 17.64
N HIS A 67 -4.87 -3.93 17.06
CA HIS A 67 -3.64 -3.20 16.73
C HIS A 67 -2.74 -3.89 15.70
N VAL A 68 -3.29 -4.83 14.92
CA VAL A 68 -2.62 -5.54 13.81
C VAL A 68 -3.14 -5.04 12.47
N LEU A 69 -2.32 -5.14 11.42
CA LEU A 69 -2.71 -4.74 10.07
C LEU A 69 -3.55 -5.84 9.42
N ALA A 70 -4.74 -5.49 8.91
CA ALA A 70 -5.54 -6.41 8.11
C ALA A 70 -4.97 -6.57 6.69
N ALA A 71 -5.45 -7.56 5.93
CA ALA A 71 -4.99 -7.77 4.56
C ALA A 71 -5.38 -6.60 3.66
N GLU A 72 -6.57 -6.05 3.89
CA GLU A 72 -7.15 -4.90 3.22
C GLU A 72 -6.32 -3.63 3.49
N ASP A 73 -5.80 -3.46 4.70
CA ASP A 73 -4.90 -2.35 5.05
C ASP A 73 -3.60 -2.42 4.25
N VAL A 74 -3.05 -3.63 4.07
CA VAL A 74 -1.80 -3.84 3.32
C VAL A 74 -2.00 -3.65 1.81
N ILE A 75 -3.17 -4.01 1.27
CA ILE A 75 -3.53 -3.71 -0.13
C ILE A 75 -3.65 -2.19 -0.31
N SER A 76 -4.40 -1.52 0.57
CA SER A 76 -4.58 -0.07 0.54
C SER A 76 -3.24 0.66 0.62
N LEU A 77 -2.34 0.21 1.51
CA LEU A 77 -0.98 0.74 1.62
C LEU A 77 -0.19 0.62 0.31
N ALA A 78 -0.32 -0.50 -0.41
CA ALA A 78 0.35 -0.69 -1.70
C ALA A 78 -0.21 0.22 -2.80
N GLU A 79 -1.51 0.49 -2.79
CA GLU A 79 -2.16 1.43 -3.71
C GLU A 79 -1.77 2.88 -3.40
N GLU A 80 -1.78 3.27 -2.12
CA GLU A 80 -1.33 4.57 -1.65
C GLU A 80 0.13 4.82 -2.02
N ALA A 81 0.98 3.79 -1.90
CA ALA A 81 2.39 3.87 -2.29
C ALA A 81 2.58 4.17 -3.78
N GLU A 82 1.76 3.59 -4.66
CA GLU A 82 1.79 3.91 -6.10
C GLU A 82 1.43 5.38 -6.35
N ILE A 83 0.36 5.84 -5.69
CA ILE A 83 -0.13 7.20 -5.83
C ILE A 83 0.90 8.20 -5.29
N ASP A 84 1.55 7.91 -4.15
CA ASP A 84 2.55 8.80 -3.56
C ASP A 84 3.79 8.90 -4.46
N LEU A 85 4.31 7.77 -4.95
CA LEU A 85 5.45 7.76 -5.88
C LEU A 85 5.12 8.50 -7.19
N GLU A 86 3.91 8.34 -7.71
CA GLU A 86 3.44 9.08 -8.88
C GLU A 86 3.39 10.59 -8.63
N ARG A 87 2.80 11.01 -7.50
CA ARG A 87 2.70 12.43 -7.12
C ARG A 87 4.07 13.07 -6.96
N ARG A 88 5.04 12.31 -6.45
CA ARG A 88 6.44 12.74 -6.33
C ARG A 88 7.19 12.75 -7.66
N GLY A 89 6.57 12.33 -8.76
CA GLY A 89 7.13 12.41 -10.10
C GLY A 89 7.93 11.18 -10.53
N VAL A 90 7.88 10.07 -9.77
CA VAL A 90 8.58 8.85 -10.15
C VAL A 90 7.79 8.12 -11.25
N PRO A 91 8.36 7.94 -12.46
CA PRO A 91 7.69 7.24 -13.53
C PRO A 91 7.59 5.74 -13.21
N GLN A 92 6.56 5.07 -13.73
CA GLN A 92 6.25 3.68 -13.39
C GLN A 92 7.43 2.72 -13.56
N GLN A 93 8.25 2.91 -14.60
CA GLN A 93 9.43 2.08 -14.88
C GLN A 93 10.50 2.18 -13.78
N ARG A 94 10.62 3.33 -13.13
CA ARG A 94 11.60 3.60 -12.06
C ARG A 94 11.05 3.34 -10.66
N ARG A 95 9.79 2.89 -10.53
CA ARG A 95 9.22 2.41 -9.26
C ARG A 95 9.61 0.96 -8.98
N ILE A 96 10.08 0.22 -9.98
CA ILE A 96 10.48 -1.18 -9.83
C ILE A 96 11.68 -1.26 -8.90
N GLY A 97 11.62 -2.14 -7.92
CA GLY A 97 12.66 -2.29 -6.90
C GLY A 97 12.44 -1.43 -5.66
N THR A 98 11.52 -0.46 -5.69
CA THR A 98 11.17 0.34 -4.51
C THR A 98 10.63 -0.56 -3.40
N GLU A 99 11.07 -0.30 -2.18
CA GLU A 99 10.59 -0.98 -0.98
C GLU A 99 9.86 0.01 -0.08
N LEU A 100 8.83 -0.48 0.61
CA LEU A 100 8.06 0.27 1.59
C LEU A 100 8.05 -0.51 2.90
N ILE A 101 8.58 0.11 3.94
CA ILE A 101 8.50 -0.39 5.31
C ILE A 101 7.41 0.40 6.02
N HIS A 102 6.42 -0.30 6.56
CA HIS A 102 5.32 0.32 7.27
C HIS A 102 4.98 -0.37 8.58
N SER A 103 4.79 0.43 9.62
CA SER A 103 4.17 0.05 10.87
C SER A 103 3.36 1.23 11.41
N PRO A 104 2.11 1.03 11.88
CA PRO A 104 1.27 2.13 12.37
C PRO A 104 1.78 2.73 13.70
N GLY A 105 2.67 2.03 14.41
CA GLY A 105 3.21 2.46 15.69
C GLY A 105 2.21 2.40 16.84
N GLY A 106 2.51 3.14 17.92
CA GLY A 106 1.69 3.23 19.13
C GLY A 106 0.97 4.59 19.29
N SER A 107 1.02 5.48 18.29
CA SER A 107 0.49 6.85 18.38
C SER A 107 -1.03 6.92 18.56
N HIS A 108 -1.76 5.91 18.08
CA HIS A 108 -3.22 5.84 18.22
C HIS A 108 -3.67 5.38 19.62
N ILE A 109 -2.71 5.06 20.49
CA ILE A 109 -2.97 4.45 21.79
C ILE A 109 -2.56 5.44 22.86
N THR A 110 -3.54 5.89 23.63
CA THR A 110 -3.31 6.79 24.76
C THR A 110 -2.60 6.04 25.87
N ALA A 111 -1.60 6.66 26.51
CA ALA A 111 -0.83 6.06 27.60
C ALA A 111 -1.70 5.54 28.76
N ASN A 112 -2.90 6.10 28.94
CA ASN A 112 -3.85 5.68 29.98
C ASN A 112 -4.61 4.39 29.65
N SER A 113 -4.64 3.95 28.39
CA SER A 113 -5.38 2.76 27.96
C SER A 113 -4.58 1.46 28.10
N TYR A 114 -3.25 1.53 28.14
CA TYR A 114 -2.37 0.38 28.28
C TYR A 114 -1.17 0.71 29.17
N ARG A 115 -0.97 -0.10 30.21
CA ARG A 115 0.15 0.03 31.18
C ARG A 115 1.52 -0.39 30.61
N GLY A 116 1.64 -0.66 29.31
CA GLY A 116 2.83 -1.28 28.72
C GLY A 116 2.91 -1.16 27.19
N MET A 117 3.85 -1.91 26.61
CA MET A 117 4.09 -1.94 25.17
C MET A 117 2.92 -2.55 24.40
N VAL A 118 2.62 -1.99 23.25
CA VAL A 118 1.59 -2.44 22.32
C VAL A 118 2.26 -3.27 21.23
N ARG A 119 1.71 -4.45 20.96
CA ARG A 119 2.10 -5.27 19.82
C ARG A 119 1.37 -4.80 18.57
N THR A 120 2.11 -4.48 17.54
CA THR A 120 1.58 -4.19 16.21
C THR A 120 2.33 -5.01 15.16
N THR A 121 1.96 -4.81 13.90
CA THR A 121 2.54 -5.50 12.76
C THR A 121 3.34 -4.51 11.94
N GLU A 122 4.54 -4.92 11.56
CA GLU A 122 5.34 -4.24 10.56
C GLU A 122 5.34 -5.08 9.29
N VAL A 123 5.14 -4.42 8.15
CA VAL A 123 5.13 -5.04 6.84
C VAL A 123 6.20 -4.42 5.96
N HIS A 124 6.91 -5.25 5.20
CA HIS A 124 7.88 -4.81 4.21
C HIS A 124 7.37 -5.22 2.84
N LEU A 125 7.11 -4.23 2.01
CA LEU A 125 6.61 -4.39 0.66
C LEU A 125 7.71 -4.10 -0.35
N LYS A 126 7.71 -4.82 -1.46
CA LYS A 126 8.56 -4.52 -2.62
C LYS A 126 7.76 -4.43 -3.89
N ARG A 127 8.04 -3.38 -4.65
CA ARG A 127 7.49 -3.18 -5.97
C ARG A 127 8.29 -4.01 -6.97
N VAL A 128 7.62 -4.95 -7.62
CA VAL A 128 8.17 -5.71 -8.77
C VAL A 128 7.63 -5.15 -10.07
N THR A 129 7.68 -5.86 -11.20
CA THR A 129 7.19 -5.36 -12.50
C THR A 129 5.66 -5.24 -12.55
N ASP A 130 4.95 -6.22 -12.00
CA ASP A 130 3.50 -6.32 -12.14
C ASP A 130 2.72 -5.81 -10.92
N GLY A 131 3.32 -5.62 -9.76
CA GLY A 131 2.67 -4.99 -8.61
C GLY A 131 3.53 -5.03 -7.36
N TRP A 132 2.89 -4.94 -6.20
CA TRP A 132 3.56 -5.06 -4.91
C TRP A 132 3.54 -6.49 -4.38
N ARG A 133 4.57 -6.79 -3.59
CA ARG A 133 4.81 -8.07 -2.94
C ARG A 133 5.08 -7.87 -1.47
N LEU A 134 4.47 -8.69 -0.63
CA LEU A 134 4.83 -8.79 0.78
C LEU A 134 6.11 -9.60 0.89
N ILE A 135 7.23 -8.96 1.22
CA ILE A 135 8.50 -9.65 1.45
C ILE A 135 8.50 -10.25 2.85
N SER A 136 8.15 -9.43 3.84
CA SER A 136 8.16 -9.81 5.24
C SER A 136 6.99 -9.16 5.97
N ALA A 137 6.55 -9.83 7.02
CA ALA A 137 5.64 -9.28 8.01
C ALA A 137 6.07 -9.84 9.36
N GLN A 138 6.15 -8.97 10.35
CA GLN A 138 6.64 -9.33 11.68
C GLN A 138 5.88 -8.58 12.77
N LYS A 139 5.87 -9.15 13.98
CA LYS A 139 5.37 -8.46 15.16
C LYS A 139 6.44 -7.52 15.69
N VAL A 140 6.03 -6.30 15.99
CA VAL A 140 6.88 -5.28 16.61
C VAL A 140 6.16 -4.70 17.83
N MET A 141 6.94 -4.17 18.76
CA MET A 141 6.41 -3.57 19.99
C MET A 141 6.69 -2.07 20.01
N TYR A 142 5.67 -1.28 20.33
CA TYR A 142 5.77 0.17 20.47
C TYR A 142 5.32 0.61 21.85
N HIS A 143 5.93 1.65 22.37
CA HIS A 143 5.39 2.37 23.51
C HIS A 143 4.13 3.16 23.10
N PRO A 144 3.15 3.35 24.00
CA PRO A 144 2.04 4.27 23.74
C PRO A 144 2.55 5.66 23.34
N GLY A 145 1.96 6.26 22.30
CA GLY A 145 2.38 7.54 21.75
C GLY A 145 3.60 7.48 20.81
N GLN A 146 4.31 6.35 20.72
CA GLN A 146 5.47 6.21 19.83
C GLN A 146 5.02 6.21 18.37
N LYS A 147 5.65 7.06 17.55
CA LYS A 147 5.37 7.13 16.10
C LYS A 147 5.75 5.82 15.43
N GLY A 148 4.93 5.40 14.48
CA GLY A 148 5.21 4.28 13.60
C GLY A 148 6.28 4.59 12.57
N VAL A 149 6.50 3.62 11.68
CA VAL A 149 7.43 3.72 10.55
C VAL A 149 6.62 3.80 9.27
N HIS A 150 6.99 4.70 8.39
CA HIS A 150 6.50 4.74 7.01
C HIS A 150 7.63 5.27 6.14
N GLN A 151 8.40 4.35 5.55
CA GLN A 151 9.66 4.66 4.90
C GLN A 151 9.74 4.01 3.52
N TYR A 152 10.10 4.82 2.53
CA TYR A 152 10.43 4.36 1.18
C TYR A 152 11.94 4.16 1.04
N ILE A 153 12.32 3.03 0.45
CA ILE A 153 13.68 2.77 -0.02
C ILE A 153 13.60 2.73 -1.55
N ILE A 154 14.23 3.69 -2.21
CA ILE A 154 14.10 3.93 -3.65
C ILE A 154 15.47 3.87 -4.33
N SER A 155 15.46 3.67 -5.66
CA SER A 155 16.69 3.74 -6.45
C SER A 155 17.21 5.18 -6.57
N PRO A 156 18.52 5.37 -6.87
CA PRO A 156 19.08 6.70 -7.10
C PRO A 156 18.38 7.48 -8.22
N GLU A 157 17.94 6.80 -9.28
CA GLU A 157 17.23 7.40 -10.41
C GLU A 157 15.83 7.89 -9.99
N ALA A 158 15.10 7.09 -9.21
CA ALA A 158 13.83 7.51 -8.63
C ALA A 158 14.03 8.71 -7.69
N HIS A 159 15.09 8.72 -6.88
CA HIS A 159 15.42 9.86 -6.03
C HIS A 159 15.69 11.14 -6.85
N ALA A 160 16.44 11.03 -7.96
CA ALA A 160 16.69 12.15 -8.86
C ALA A 160 15.40 12.72 -9.46
N ASP A 161 14.44 11.86 -9.85
CA ASP A 161 13.13 12.29 -10.33
C ASP A 161 12.33 13.05 -9.26
N ILE A 162 12.36 12.56 -8.02
CA ILE A 162 11.70 13.24 -6.89
C ILE A 162 12.31 14.62 -6.68
N LEU A 163 13.63 14.74 -6.66
CA LEU A 163 14.30 16.02 -6.51
C LEU A 163 13.99 16.97 -7.69
N ALA A 164 13.99 16.48 -8.92
CA ALA A 164 13.65 17.27 -10.10
C ALA A 164 12.20 17.78 -10.05
N LYS A 165 11.26 16.95 -9.59
CA LYS A 165 9.86 17.35 -9.40
C LYS A 165 9.70 18.34 -8.25
N ALA A 166 10.36 18.10 -7.12
CA ALA A 166 10.29 18.95 -5.94
C ALA A 166 10.88 20.35 -6.20
N ASN A 167 11.97 20.42 -6.96
CA ASN A 167 12.64 21.68 -7.29
C ASN A 167 12.05 22.40 -8.52
N ARG A 168 10.99 21.85 -9.12
CA ARG A 168 10.34 22.49 -10.26
C ARG A 168 9.79 23.86 -9.84
N ASN A 169 10.16 24.89 -10.57
CA ASN A 169 9.77 26.29 -10.33
C ASN A 169 10.29 26.88 -9.01
N ILE A 170 11.34 26.31 -8.42
CA ILE A 170 12.04 26.90 -7.28
C ILE A 170 13.28 27.65 -7.79
N VAL A 171 13.41 28.92 -7.43
CA VAL A 171 14.60 29.73 -7.69
C VAL A 171 15.27 30.01 -6.36
N VAL A 172 16.53 29.59 -6.22
CA VAL A 172 17.35 29.88 -5.05
C VAL A 172 18.07 31.21 -5.30
N ARG A 173 17.96 32.14 -4.35
CA ARG A 173 18.72 33.39 -4.36
C ARG A 173 19.84 33.27 -3.35
N ASP A 174 21.06 33.63 -3.74
CA ASP A 174 22.19 33.68 -2.82
C ASP A 174 21.92 34.71 -1.71
N ALA A 175 22.30 34.36 -0.48
CA ALA A 175 22.32 35.31 0.61
C ALA A 175 23.42 36.35 0.31
N ALA A 176 23.00 37.61 0.18
CA ALA A 176 23.90 38.75 0.05
C ALA A 176 24.71 38.99 1.33
#